data_AF-A0A4Q6ETF4-F1
#
_entry.id   AF-A0A4Q6ETF4-F1
#
_cell.length_a   1.000
_cell.length_b   1.000
_cell.length_c   1.000
_cell.angle_alpha   90.00
_cell.angle_beta   90.00
_cell.angle_gamma   90.00
#
_symmetry.space_group_name_H-M   'P 1'
#
loop_
_entity.id
_entity.type
_entity.pdbx_description
1 polymer ?
#
loop_
_entity_poly.entity_id
_entity_poly.type
_entity_poly.pdbx_seq_one_letter_code
_entity_poly.pdbx_strand_id
1 'polypeptide(L)'
;METPSFTKYPVLPIRGTVFFPGITIPLKVGRSRSLAAMKAVKENPWVIVVAQRDQSAGTGDPKIADLYRVGTLAKIETIRGADDTGYTIVARGVARFRIDEYIDAKPYLEAEGLLWKDDNDVDAKTNEALLRSLKTTAGEILGWFREIPNLSLIW
;
A
#
# COMPACT_ATOMS: atom_id res chain seq x y z
N MET A 1 -23.18 -2.66 20.92
CA MET A 1 -22.01 -1.93 20.40
C MET A 1 -20.84 -2.90 20.47
N GLU A 2 -20.47 -3.53 19.35
CA GLU A 2 -19.21 -4.27 19.29
C GLU A 2 -18.07 -3.25 19.31
N THR A 3 -17.20 -3.32 20.31
CA THR A 3 -15.99 -2.49 20.37
C THR A 3 -15.15 -2.79 19.13
N PRO A 4 -14.68 -1.78 18.37
CA PRO A 4 -13.81 -2.03 17.24
C PRO A 4 -12.54 -2.73 17.73
N SER A 5 -12.27 -3.93 17.22
CA SER A 5 -11.08 -4.71 17.61
C SER A 5 -9.85 -4.10 16.94
N PHE A 6 -9.12 -3.30 17.70
CA PHE A 6 -7.84 -2.75 17.27
C PHE A 6 -6.89 -3.88 16.95
N THR A 7 -6.31 -3.85 15.76
CA THR A 7 -5.38 -4.88 15.32
C THR A 7 -4.02 -4.26 15.04
N LYS A 8 -2.98 -5.03 15.36
CA LYS A 8 -1.60 -4.60 15.29
C LYS A 8 -0.86 -5.38 14.21
N TYR A 9 -0.15 -4.66 13.33
CA TYR A 9 0.54 -5.25 12.20
C TYR A 9 1.88 -4.54 11.92
N PRO A 10 2.89 -5.25 11.37
CA PRO A 10 4.11 -4.64 10.87
C PRO A 10 3.82 -3.62 9.77
N VAL A 11 4.60 -2.54 9.72
CA VAL A 11 4.47 -1.47 8.72
C VAL A 11 5.55 -1.61 7.67
N LEU A 12 5.14 -1.51 6.40
CA LEU A 12 6.02 -1.43 5.25
C LEU A 12 5.87 -0.07 4.57
N PRO A 13 6.81 0.86 4.80
CA PRO A 13 6.81 2.15 4.11
C PRO A 13 7.17 2.00 2.63
N ILE A 14 6.41 2.63 1.75
CA ILE A 14 6.67 2.70 0.31
C ILE A 14 6.81 4.16 -0.15
N ARG A 15 7.55 4.38 -1.25
CA ARG A 15 7.88 5.70 -1.79
C ARG A 15 7.45 5.81 -3.25
N GLY A 16 7.03 7.02 -3.65
CA GLY A 16 6.70 7.35 -5.04
C GLY A 16 5.40 6.75 -5.55
N THR A 17 4.65 6.03 -4.70
CA THR A 17 3.38 5.42 -5.07
C THR A 17 2.49 5.19 -3.86
N VAL A 18 1.21 4.91 -4.12
CA VAL A 18 0.20 4.54 -3.12
C VAL A 18 -0.29 3.14 -3.47
N PHE A 19 -0.41 2.29 -2.44
CA PHE A 19 -0.91 0.94 -2.62
C PHE A 19 -2.39 0.87 -2.30
N PHE A 20 -3.21 0.40 -3.24
CA PHE A 20 -4.67 0.36 -3.12
C PHE A 20 -5.17 -1.05 -2.79
N PRO A 21 -6.37 -1.19 -2.19
CA PRO A 21 -7.07 -2.46 -2.12
C PRO A 21 -7.37 -3.03 -3.52
N GLY A 22 -7.37 -4.36 -3.65
CA GLY A 22 -7.73 -5.07 -4.88
C GLY A 22 -6.60 -5.21 -5.91
N ILE A 23 -5.46 -4.54 -5.72
CA ILE A 23 -4.30 -4.70 -6.59
C ILE A 23 -3.23 -5.62 -5.98
N THR A 24 -2.53 -6.35 -6.84
CA THR A 24 -1.36 -7.16 -6.49
C THR A 24 -0.16 -6.63 -7.23
N ILE A 25 0.90 -6.24 -6.50
CA ILE A 25 2.11 -5.67 -7.11
C ILE A 25 3.37 -6.27 -6.49
N PRO A 26 4.46 -6.38 -7.27
CA PRO A 26 5.78 -6.65 -6.72
C PRO A 26 6.33 -5.40 -6.01
N LEU A 27 6.85 -5.55 -4.79
CA LEU A 27 7.53 -4.49 -4.04
C LEU A 27 8.97 -4.93 -3.71
N LYS A 28 9.93 -4.02 -3.91
CA LYS A 28 11.31 -4.21 -3.48
C LYS A 28 11.48 -3.74 -2.03
N VAL A 29 12.12 -4.57 -1.21
CA VAL A 29 12.34 -4.35 0.22
C VAL A 29 13.83 -4.52 0.52
N GLY A 30 14.55 -3.41 0.67
CA GLY A 30 16.01 -3.41 0.92
C GLY A 30 16.47 -2.77 2.23
N ARG A 31 15.59 -2.02 2.91
CA ARG A 31 15.95 -1.34 4.16
C ARG A 31 15.94 -2.28 5.35
N SER A 32 16.90 -2.13 6.26
CA SER A 32 17.10 -3.02 7.41
C SER A 32 15.83 -3.22 8.26
N ARG A 33 15.08 -2.15 8.58
CA ARG A 33 13.80 -2.27 9.32
C ARG A 33 12.73 -3.01 8.52
N SER A 34 12.64 -2.79 7.22
CA SER A 34 11.67 -3.50 6.37
C SER A 34 12.03 -4.98 6.19
N LEU A 35 13.33 -5.30 6.09
CA LEU A 35 13.81 -6.69 6.10
C LEU A 35 13.46 -7.39 7.43
N ALA A 36 13.57 -6.66 8.55
CA ALA A 36 13.17 -7.18 9.86
C ALA A 36 11.65 -7.44 9.94
N ALA A 37 10.82 -6.54 9.38
CA ALA A 37 9.37 -6.75 9.29
C ALA A 37 9.04 -8.05 8.52
N MET A 38 9.76 -8.36 7.44
CA MET A 38 9.54 -9.59 6.66
C MET A 38 9.81 -10.88 7.45
N LYS A 39 10.59 -10.83 8.53
CA LYS A 39 10.76 -11.99 9.42
C LYS A 39 9.50 -12.26 10.25
N ALA A 40 8.85 -11.21 10.76
CA ALA A 40 7.59 -11.32 11.50
C ALA A 40 6.42 -11.80 10.63
N VAL A 41 6.45 -11.43 9.34
CA VAL A 41 5.44 -11.83 8.35
C VAL A 41 5.39 -13.36 8.12
N LYS A 42 6.47 -14.09 8.45
CA LYS A 42 6.50 -15.56 8.28
C LYS A 42 5.47 -16.28 9.16
N GLU A 43 5.18 -15.75 10.34
CA GLU A 43 4.16 -16.31 11.24
C GLU A 43 2.77 -15.78 10.89
N ASN A 44 2.70 -14.53 10.43
CA ASN A 44 1.47 -13.86 10.07
C ASN A 44 1.64 -13.02 8.80
N PRO A 45 1.08 -13.40 7.64
CA PRO A 45 1.40 -12.81 6.34
C PRO A 45 0.83 -11.39 6.12
N TRP A 46 0.33 -10.73 7.17
CA TRP A 46 -0.33 -9.44 7.11
C TRP A 46 0.63 -8.29 7.44
N VAL A 47 0.57 -7.22 6.63
CA VAL A 47 1.33 -5.97 6.84
C VAL A 47 0.46 -4.76 6.50
N ILE A 48 0.79 -3.61 7.07
CA ILE A 48 0.24 -2.32 6.63
C ILE A 48 1.25 -1.65 5.71
N VAL A 49 0.89 -1.49 4.45
CA VAL A 49 1.69 -0.74 3.48
C VAL A 49 1.29 0.72 3.54
N VAL A 50 2.26 1.61 3.77
CA VAL A 50 2.00 3.03 4.01
C VAL A 50 2.87 3.88 3.08
N ALA A 51 2.24 4.84 2.40
CA ALA A 51 2.98 5.80 1.59
C ALA A 51 3.75 6.81 2.47
N GLN A 52 4.87 7.29 1.95
CA GLN A 52 5.66 8.36 2.56
C GLN A 52 5.19 9.73 2.06
N ARG A 53 5.07 10.71 2.96
CA ARG A 53 4.78 12.12 2.68
C ARG A 53 5.96 12.78 2.00
N ASP A 54 7.13 12.63 2.60
CA ASP A 54 8.36 13.23 2.12
C ASP A 54 9.14 12.20 1.30
N GLN A 55 9.30 12.51 0.01
CA GLN A 55 10.12 11.71 -0.89
C GLN A 55 11.59 12.18 -0.86
N SER A 56 12.01 13.08 0.01
CA SER A 56 13.41 13.52 0.10
C SER A 56 14.20 12.75 1.17
N ALA A 57 13.52 12.03 2.07
CA ALA A 57 14.14 11.09 2.99
C ALA A 57 15.03 10.12 2.18
N GLY A 58 16.34 10.19 2.41
CA GLY A 58 17.36 9.48 1.62
C GLY A 58 17.32 7.95 1.79
N THR A 59 18.49 7.33 1.85
CA THR A 59 18.64 5.87 2.00
C THR A 59 18.26 5.33 3.39
N GLY A 60 18.01 6.20 4.37
CA GLY A 60 17.60 5.82 5.73
C GLY A 60 16.15 5.32 5.85
N ASP A 61 15.82 4.82 7.04
CA ASP A 61 14.43 4.47 7.40
C ASP A 61 13.60 5.74 7.66
N PRO A 62 12.34 5.80 7.18
CA PRO A 62 11.48 6.96 7.39
C PRO A 62 11.08 7.11 8.85
N LYS A 63 10.92 8.35 9.32
CA LYS A 63 10.36 8.64 10.64
C LYS A 63 8.84 8.53 10.58
N ILE A 64 8.20 8.35 11.74
CA ILE A 64 6.74 8.29 11.86
C ILE A 64 6.06 9.55 11.27
N ALA A 65 6.68 10.73 11.46
CA ALA A 65 6.19 11.99 10.91
C ALA A 65 6.14 12.02 9.37
N ASP A 66 6.95 11.18 8.71
CA ASP A 66 7.05 11.09 7.26
C ASP A 66 5.99 10.14 6.68
N LEU A 67 5.14 9.52 7.50
CA LEU A 67 4.16 8.53 7.07
C LEU A 67 2.73 9.08 7.06
N TYR A 68 1.90 8.57 6.15
CA TYR A 68 0.47 8.86 6.13
C TYR A 68 -0.30 7.99 7.12
N ARG A 69 -1.30 8.55 7.81
CA ARG A 69 -2.15 7.85 8.79
C ARG A 69 -3.15 6.86 8.18
N VAL A 70 -3.14 6.71 6.86
CA VAL A 70 -3.95 5.73 6.14
C VAL A 70 -3.01 4.91 5.29
N GLY A 71 -3.06 3.60 5.51
CA GLY A 71 -2.35 2.61 4.70
C GLY A 71 -3.32 1.62 4.10
N THR A 72 -2.75 0.58 3.51
CA THR A 72 -3.49 -0.56 3.00
C THR A 72 -3.04 -1.80 3.75
N LEU A 73 -4.00 -2.50 4.36
CA LEU A 73 -3.78 -3.86 4.85
C LEU A 73 -3.48 -4.73 3.63
N ALA A 74 -2.33 -5.37 3.64
CA ALA A 74 -1.86 -6.21 2.56
C ALA A 74 -1.47 -7.59 3.07
N LYS A 75 -1.71 -8.60 2.23
CA LYS A 75 -1.22 -9.95 2.43
C LYS A 75 0.02 -10.17 1.59
N ILE A 76 1.10 -10.65 2.20
CA ILE A 76 2.29 -11.10 1.50
C ILE A 76 2.03 -12.49 0.93
N GLU A 77 2.03 -12.60 -0.39
CA GLU A 77 1.72 -13.85 -1.10
C GLU A 77 2.99 -14.64 -1.41
N THR A 78 4.09 -13.95 -1.69
CA THR A 78 5.36 -14.59 -2.01
C THR A 78 6.51 -13.67 -1.65
N ILE A 79 7.61 -14.25 -1.17
CA ILE A 79 8.89 -13.56 -0.95
C ILE A 79 9.91 -14.25 -1.86
N ARG A 80 10.59 -13.49 -2.71
CA ARG A 80 11.60 -13.99 -3.64
C ARG A 80 12.92 -13.26 -3.43
N GLY A 81 14.01 -14.03 -3.56
CA GLY A 81 15.39 -13.58 -3.75
C GLY A 81 15.88 -12.65 -2.65
N ALA A 82 16.75 -13.14 -1.76
CA ALA A 82 17.71 -12.25 -1.13
C ALA A 82 18.85 -12.06 -2.15
N ASP A 83 18.94 -10.91 -2.79
CA ASP A 83 20.19 -10.47 -3.41
C ASP A 83 20.90 -9.48 -2.46
N ASP A 84 22.07 -8.96 -2.85
CA ASP A 84 22.80 -7.96 -2.05
C ASP A 84 21.99 -6.67 -1.80
N THR A 85 20.85 -6.48 -2.47
CA THR A 85 20.02 -5.27 -2.43
C THR A 85 18.69 -5.44 -1.68
N GLY A 86 18.29 -6.68 -1.35
CA GLY A 86 17.10 -6.96 -0.53
C GLY A 86 16.24 -8.11 -1.05
N TYR A 87 14.95 -8.09 -0.67
CA TYR A 87 13.92 -9.01 -1.15
C TYR A 87 12.97 -8.35 -2.15
N THR A 88 12.45 -9.15 -3.08
CA THR A 88 11.24 -8.78 -3.83
C THR A 88 10.06 -9.57 -3.28
N ILE A 89 9.04 -8.86 -2.79
CA ILE A 89 7.80 -9.47 -2.31
C ILE A 89 6.68 -9.25 -3.31
N VAL A 90 5.71 -10.16 -3.34
CA VAL A 90 4.42 -9.97 -4.00
C VAL A 90 3.40 -9.73 -2.91
N ALA A 91 2.81 -8.54 -2.91
CA ALA A 91 1.81 -8.13 -1.93
C ALA A 91 0.46 -7.92 -2.62
N ARG A 92 -0.62 -8.37 -1.99
CA ARG A 92 -2.01 -8.12 -2.39
C ARG A 92 -2.66 -7.16 -1.42
N GLY A 93 -3.14 -6.01 -1.89
CA GLY A 93 -3.90 -5.07 -1.10
C GLY A 93 -5.31 -5.60 -0.84
N VAL A 94 -5.75 -5.60 0.43
CA VAL A 94 -7.04 -6.19 0.83
C VAL A 94 -8.05 -5.13 1.23
N ALA A 95 -7.66 -4.19 2.09
CA ALA A 95 -8.56 -3.15 2.58
C ALA A 95 -7.76 -1.91 3.01
N ARG A 96 -8.42 -0.76 3.08
CA ARG A 96 -7.84 0.42 3.73
C ARG A 96 -7.71 0.17 5.23
N PHE A 97 -6.66 0.70 5.81
CA PHE A 97 -6.38 0.59 7.25
C PHE A 97 -6.09 1.98 7.81
N ARG A 98 -6.91 2.42 8.77
CA ARG A 98 -6.74 3.68 9.47
C ARG A 98 -5.82 3.45 10.65
N ILE A 99 -4.69 4.16 10.68
CA ILE A 99 -3.65 4.03 11.70
C ILE A 99 -3.93 5.03 12.81
N ASP A 100 -4.30 4.53 13.96
CA ASP A 100 -4.51 5.34 15.16
C ASP A 100 -3.17 5.61 15.86
N GLU A 101 -2.30 4.60 15.93
CA GLU A 101 -0.98 4.72 16.56
C GLU A 101 0.13 4.01 15.76
N TYR A 102 1.30 4.65 15.72
CA TYR A 102 2.53 4.02 15.28
C TYR A 102 3.37 3.67 16.50
N ILE A 103 3.84 2.43 16.53
CA ILE A 103 4.67 1.90 17.61
C ILE A 103 6.07 1.70 17.03
N ASP A 104 7.04 2.52 17.46
CA ASP A 104 8.45 2.38 17.07
C ASP A 104 9.11 1.22 17.82
N ALA A 105 8.60 0.01 17.57
CA ALA A 105 9.19 -1.21 18.09
C ALA A 105 10.51 -1.50 17.36
N LYS A 106 11.49 -2.03 18.08
CA LYS A 106 12.65 -2.68 17.46
C LYS A 106 12.32 -4.16 17.32
N PRO A 107 12.55 -4.80 16.15
CA PRO A 107 13.39 -4.31 15.05
C PRO A 107 12.65 -3.67 13.85
N TYR A 108 11.33 -3.50 13.89
CA TYR A 108 10.53 -2.94 12.79
C TYR A 108 9.37 -2.09 13.32
N LEU A 109 8.93 -1.13 12.50
CA LEU A 109 7.79 -0.28 12.84
C LEU A 109 6.48 -1.08 12.81
N GLU A 110 5.61 -0.83 13.77
CA GLU A 110 4.27 -1.41 13.85
C GLU A 110 3.21 -0.31 13.83
N ALA A 111 2.01 -0.67 13.41
CA ALA A 111 0.84 0.19 13.45
C ALA A 111 -0.31 -0.52 14.12
N GLU A 112 -1.01 0.21 14.97
CA GLU A 112 -2.28 -0.19 15.57
C GLU A 112 -3.40 0.68 15.01
N GLY A 113 -4.55 0.06 14.76
CA GLY A 113 -5.68 0.75 14.18
C GLY A 113 -6.77 -0.21 13.71
N LEU A 114 -7.55 0.25 12.75
CA LEU A 114 -8.78 -0.39 12.33
C LEU A 114 -8.88 -0.51 10.81
N LEU A 115 -9.52 -1.58 10.36
CA LEU A 115 -9.94 -1.68 8.97
C LEU A 115 -10.95 -0.57 8.67
N TRP A 116 -10.65 0.19 7.64
CA TRP A 116 -11.51 1.25 7.17
C TRP A 116 -12.37 0.71 6.04
N LYS A 117 -13.66 0.49 6.33
CA LYS A 117 -14.64 0.11 5.32
C LYS A 117 -14.88 1.28 4.39
N ASP A 118 -14.97 0.98 3.09
CA ASP A 118 -15.42 1.96 2.12
C ASP A 118 -16.94 2.10 2.26
N ASP A 119 -17.38 3.25 2.78
CA ASP A 119 -18.79 3.59 2.81
C ASP A 119 -19.21 4.16 1.45
N ASN A 120 -20.30 3.61 0.91
CA ASN A 120 -20.95 4.16 -0.27
C ASN A 120 -22.10 5.05 0.21
N ASP A 121 -21.82 6.34 0.40
CA ASP A 121 -22.81 7.33 0.84
C ASP A 121 -23.78 7.76 -0.29
N VAL A 122 -23.71 7.10 -1.44
CA VAL A 122 -24.52 7.38 -2.63
C VAL A 122 -25.48 6.23 -2.92
N ASP A 123 -26.68 6.58 -3.38
CA ASP A 123 -27.65 5.59 -3.82
C ASP A 123 -27.14 4.77 -5.02
N ALA A 124 -27.72 3.58 -5.21
CA ALA A 124 -27.27 2.65 -6.23
C ALA A 124 -27.31 3.23 -7.66
N LYS A 125 -28.29 4.08 -7.98
CA LYS A 125 -28.44 4.68 -9.31
C LYS A 125 -27.36 5.73 -9.55
N THR A 126 -27.08 6.56 -8.55
CA THR A 126 -26.00 7.55 -8.59
C THR A 126 -24.64 6.86 -8.71
N ASN A 127 -24.39 5.81 -7.92
CA ASN A 127 -23.14 5.05 -7.99
C ASN A 127 -22.93 4.43 -9.38
N GLU A 128 -23.99 3.86 -9.98
CA GLU A 128 -23.93 3.31 -11.33
C GLU A 128 -23.64 4.39 -12.39
N ALA A 129 -24.25 5.57 -12.26
CA ALA A 129 -23.99 6.69 -13.15
C ALA A 129 -22.54 7.20 -13.06
N LEU A 130 -22.00 7.32 -11.84
CA LEU A 130 -20.60 7.68 -11.60
C LEU A 130 -19.66 6.64 -12.20
N LEU A 131 -19.94 5.35 -12.01
CA LEU A 131 -19.12 4.28 -12.56
C LEU A 131 -19.13 4.29 -14.09
N ARG A 132 -20.28 4.55 -14.72
CA ARG A 132 -20.37 4.72 -16.18
C ARG A 132 -19.53 5.90 -16.64
N SER A 133 -19.66 7.06 -16.01
CA SER A 133 -18.87 8.25 -16.35
C SER A 133 -17.38 7.99 -16.23
N LEU A 134 -16.93 7.36 -15.13
CA LEU A 134 -15.53 7.00 -14.92
C LEU A 134 -15.01 6.06 -16.02
N LYS A 135 -15.78 5.03 -16.38
CA LYS A 135 -15.41 4.09 -17.45
C LYS A 135 -15.29 4.78 -18.80
N THR A 136 -16.21 5.69 -19.12
CA THR A 136 -16.16 6.47 -20.36
C THR A 136 -14.91 7.32 -20.42
N THR A 137 -14.67 8.15 -19.40
CA THR A 137 -13.49 9.04 -19.35
C THR A 137 -12.18 8.24 -19.36
N ALA A 138 -12.11 7.13 -18.63
CA ALA A 138 -10.94 6.25 -18.66
C ALA A 138 -10.70 5.66 -20.07
N GLY A 139 -11.77 5.27 -20.77
CA GLY A 139 -11.71 4.77 -22.14
C GLY A 139 -11.21 5.83 -23.13
N GLU A 140 -11.65 7.08 -23.00
CA GLU A 140 -11.20 8.21 -23.81
C GLU A 140 -9.70 8.47 -23.63
N ILE A 141 -9.24 8.54 -22.37
CA ILE A 141 -7.81 8.72 -22.04
C ILE A 141 -6.97 7.58 -22.64
N LEU A 142 -7.41 6.32 -22.47
CA LEU A 142 -6.72 5.17 -23.06
C LEU A 142 -6.72 5.19 -24.59
N GLY A 143 -7.76 5.77 -25.21
CA GLY A 143 -7.82 6.03 -26.64
C GLY A 143 -6.69 6.95 -27.10
N TRP A 144 -6.49 8.08 -26.42
CA TRP A 144 -5.41 9.03 -26.73
C TRP A 144 -4.02 8.38 -26.66
N PHE A 145 -3.78 7.53 -25.67
CA PHE A 145 -2.50 6.80 -25.56
C PHE A 145 -2.23 5.86 -26.75
N ARG A 146 -3.27 5.30 -27.38
CA ARG A 146 -3.12 4.45 -28.57
C ARG A 146 -2.79 5.26 -29.83
N GLU A 147 -3.09 6.56 -29.84
CA GLU A 147 -2.84 7.47 -30.96
C GLU A 147 -1.45 8.12 -30.94
N ILE A 148 -0.68 7.98 -29.85
CA ILE A 148 0.71 8.44 -29.76
C ILE A 148 1.65 7.33 -30.26
N PRO A 149 2.26 7.44 -31.45
CA PRO A 149 3.28 6.50 -31.89
C PRO A 149 4.56 6.76 -31.08
N ASN A 150 5.14 5.71 -30.48
CA ASN A 150 6.41 5.69 -29.72
C ASN A 150 6.39 6.22 -28.27
N LEU A 151 5.67 5.55 -27.37
CA LEU A 151 5.93 5.61 -25.91
C LEU A 151 7.08 4.69 -25.44
N SER A 152 7.73 3.97 -26.35
CA SER A 152 8.84 3.04 -26.05
C SER A 152 10.19 3.71 -25.78
N LEU A 153 10.30 5.04 -25.85
CA LEU A 153 11.57 5.77 -25.70
C LEU A 153 11.72 6.54 -24.38
N ILE A 154 10.84 6.34 -23.40
CA ILE A 154 10.89 7.04 -22.11
C ILE A 154 10.83 6.05 -20.94
N TRP A 155 11.67 5.01 -20.95
CA TRP A 155 12.10 4.25 -19.76
C TRP A 155 13.48 3.63 -20.00
#